data_AF-A0A2B4RJD9-F1
#
_entry.id   AF-A0A2B4RJD9-F1
#
_cell.length_a   1.000
_cell.length_b   1.000
_cell.length_c   1.000
_cell.angle_alpha   90.00
_cell.angle_beta   90.00
_cell.angle_gamma   90.00
#
_symmetry.space_group_name_H-M   'P 1'
#
loop_
_entity.id
_entity.type
_entity.pdbx_description
1 polymer ?
#
loop_
_entity_poly.entity_id
_entity_poly.type
_entity_poly.pdbx_seq_one_letter_code
_entity_poly.pdbx_strand_id
1 'polypeptide(L)'
;MNYWPVLATLFFQASLLCEAVTSRNSSCKIDRESGTTAICTIAKLQELSTILLNPSDVKSLSIFSSDLETVPDGAFSNFTSLVNLSLPFNNIRVIKGGAFSSLNHLQRLDLSGNQLMEWEGNFTKSLPSLMFLDLAGNSKFLPPTPLLKLRMLKEIKGVTWNEFCGNCSLEKNYTLKEGEFNNNDVNIETSKLQKGDYLVGNMGHCRVNRLQVSQEVVEYAKHGFFPQCLETKACFDTEIRVTPLHRCWDIDNMILRVEFVITPIAMILNLTVIVVTLTTRALRRNVTMFLTSNMALSDFLVSLYTLILVSARLKPYTEFLLIMENLCNALGFMWLSSVIVSIKTSILLTIERYLVIVYCMQPSIRITRKKALILVLLTWCLGVSIAVLPLVNISVYDGNTFCIPIRPIKDIPHSYELSIGLSLWGIVLYFTTIPFYIRVFKTVKKTGKKAGIKRDGTLARRIGALVLSNMIFFLVPIVIAFLWLTTNIQEVMSPQSREILTGVLPTVLFSFNSLINPLLYAFRTEKFRKAVKIKVDYICLRKGRSSSLTSSLSGKLRGPTVSSNNGDCSPDSRHLRSELSLAKI
;
A
#
# COMPACT_ATOMS: atom_id res chain seq x y z
N MET A 1 -21.13 -21.67 26.99
CA MET A 1 -22.44 -20.99 27.09
C MET A 1 -23.14 -21.47 28.35
N ASN A 2 -22.98 -20.75 29.45
CA ASN A 2 -23.71 -21.02 30.70
C ASN A 2 -24.86 -20.01 30.77
N TYR A 3 -26.06 -20.44 30.36
CA TYR A 3 -27.27 -19.60 30.38
C TYR A 3 -27.87 -19.43 31.79
N TRP A 4 -27.35 -20.17 32.79
CA TRP A 4 -27.87 -20.21 34.16
C TRP A 4 -27.67 -18.94 35.00
N PRO A 5 -26.54 -18.18 34.91
CA PRO A 5 -26.36 -16.96 35.70
C PRO A 5 -27.23 -15.79 35.23
N VAL A 6 -27.46 -15.69 33.91
CA VAL A 6 -28.29 -14.62 33.29
C VAL A 6 -29.77 -14.88 33.51
N LEU A 7 -30.20 -16.16 33.47
CA LEU A 7 -31.56 -16.53 33.84
C LEU A 7 -31.80 -16.37 35.35
N ALA A 8 -30.81 -16.64 36.21
CA ALA A 8 -30.96 -16.44 37.66
C ALA A 8 -31.09 -14.96 38.04
N THR A 9 -30.33 -14.05 37.41
CA THR A 9 -30.49 -12.59 37.65
C THR A 9 -31.78 -12.05 37.05
N LEU A 10 -32.21 -12.53 35.87
CA LEU A 10 -33.51 -12.17 35.29
C LEU A 10 -34.69 -12.71 36.10
N PHE A 11 -34.59 -13.92 36.68
CA PHE A 11 -35.63 -14.47 37.55
C PHE A 11 -35.66 -13.77 38.92
N PHE A 12 -34.51 -13.32 39.47
CA PHE A 12 -34.48 -12.50 40.69
C PHE A 12 -35.02 -11.09 40.44
N GLN A 13 -34.74 -10.48 39.28
CA GLN A 13 -35.34 -9.20 38.88
C GLN A 13 -36.84 -9.32 38.57
N ALA A 14 -37.27 -10.40 37.93
CA ALA A 14 -38.69 -10.64 37.61
C ALA A 14 -39.54 -10.98 38.84
N SER A 15 -38.98 -11.67 39.85
CA SER A 15 -39.68 -11.93 41.11
C SER A 15 -39.82 -10.66 41.97
N LEU A 16 -38.85 -9.75 41.94
CA LEU A 16 -38.94 -8.43 42.57
C LEU A 16 -39.93 -7.47 41.86
N LEU A 17 -40.01 -7.54 40.53
CA LEU A 17 -40.95 -6.74 39.74
C LEU A 17 -42.42 -7.15 39.96
N CYS A 18 -42.70 -8.41 40.32
CA CYS A 18 -44.07 -8.92 40.47
C CYS A 18 -44.70 -8.57 41.83
N GLU A 19 -43.91 -8.33 42.89
CA GLU A 19 -44.45 -7.89 44.20
C GLU A 19 -44.71 -6.37 44.29
N ALA A 20 -44.14 -5.56 43.38
CA ALA A 20 -44.17 -4.09 43.49
C ALA A 20 -45.36 -3.42 42.76
N VAL A 21 -46.14 -4.15 41.96
CA VAL A 21 -47.16 -3.54 41.07
C VAL A 21 -48.49 -3.22 41.77
N THR A 22 -48.67 -3.54 43.06
CA THR A 22 -49.99 -3.36 43.72
C THR A 22 -50.00 -2.62 45.07
N SER A 23 -49.00 -1.80 45.41
CA SER A 23 -49.11 -0.94 46.60
C SER A 23 -48.34 0.38 46.47
N ARG A 24 -49.06 1.51 46.55
CA ARG A 24 -48.48 2.87 46.69
C ARG A 24 -47.94 3.15 48.10
N ASN A 25 -47.48 2.13 48.83
CA ASN A 25 -46.94 2.31 50.16
C ASN A 25 -45.42 2.22 50.10
N SER A 26 -44.77 3.31 50.54
CA SER A 26 -43.33 3.32 50.76
C SER A 26 -42.94 2.19 51.71
N SER A 27 -42.01 1.34 51.29
CA SER A 27 -41.58 0.19 52.09
C SER A 27 -40.08 -0.01 51.95
N CYS A 28 -39.42 -0.39 53.05
CA CYS A 28 -38.00 -0.74 53.07
C CYS A 28 -37.82 -2.11 53.72
N LYS A 29 -37.13 -3.01 53.02
CA LYS A 29 -36.65 -4.30 53.54
C LYS A 29 -35.19 -4.14 53.95
N ILE A 30 -34.89 -4.42 55.23
CA ILE A 30 -33.52 -4.44 55.76
C ILE A 30 -33.09 -5.92 55.87
N ASP A 31 -31.89 -6.22 55.37
CA ASP A 31 -31.30 -7.55 55.51
C ASP A 31 -31.04 -7.89 56.99
N ARG A 32 -31.62 -8.99 57.47
CA ARG A 32 -31.58 -9.40 58.88
C ARG A 32 -30.24 -10.02 59.29
N GLU A 33 -29.42 -10.47 58.35
CA GLU A 33 -28.13 -11.11 58.64
C GLU A 33 -27.00 -10.09 58.84
N SER A 34 -27.04 -8.98 58.09
CA SER A 34 -26.00 -7.94 58.14
C SER A 34 -26.45 -6.60 58.74
N GLY A 35 -27.76 -6.33 58.80
CA GLY A 35 -28.35 -5.07 59.32
C GLY A 35 -27.94 -3.79 58.56
N THR A 36 -27.11 -3.91 57.53
CA THR A 36 -26.40 -2.79 56.88
C THR A 36 -26.81 -2.59 55.42
N THR A 37 -27.71 -3.45 54.90
CA THR A 37 -28.25 -3.35 53.54
C THR A 37 -29.75 -3.07 53.60
N ALA A 38 -30.20 -2.02 52.90
CA ALA A 38 -31.59 -1.62 52.80
C ALA A 38 -32.03 -1.57 51.33
N ILE A 39 -33.20 -2.14 51.05
CA ILE A 39 -33.85 -2.12 49.74
C ILE A 39 -35.21 -1.46 49.92
N CYS A 40 -35.44 -0.35 49.22
CA CYS A 40 -36.60 0.50 49.42
C CYS A 40 -37.35 0.80 48.12
N THR A 41 -38.67 0.93 48.24
CA THR A 41 -39.55 1.55 47.25
C THR A 41 -40.22 2.72 47.95
N ILE A 42 -40.06 3.94 47.44
CA ILE A 42 -40.53 5.16 48.12
C ILE A 42 -41.24 6.09 47.12
N ALA A 43 -42.14 6.94 47.60
CA ALA A 43 -42.70 8.03 46.78
C ALA A 43 -41.79 9.27 46.78
N LYS A 44 -41.12 9.57 47.90
CA LYS A 44 -40.24 10.74 48.07
C LYS A 44 -39.01 10.39 48.90
N LEU A 45 -37.84 10.94 48.51
CA LEU A 45 -36.56 10.74 49.21
C LEU A 45 -36.60 11.18 50.69
N GLN A 46 -37.44 12.15 51.06
CA GLN A 46 -37.60 12.64 52.43
C GLN A 46 -38.19 11.59 53.40
N GLU A 47 -38.87 10.56 52.88
CA GLU A 47 -39.48 9.49 53.71
C GLU A 47 -38.44 8.46 54.18
N LEU A 48 -37.23 8.45 53.61
CA LEU A 48 -36.19 7.50 54.00
C LEU A 48 -35.76 7.65 55.46
N SER A 49 -35.71 8.89 55.97
CA SER A 49 -35.31 9.17 57.36
C SER A 49 -36.39 8.80 58.38
N THR A 50 -37.65 8.68 57.97
CA THR A 50 -38.76 8.28 58.85
C THR A 50 -38.95 6.76 58.85
N ILE A 51 -38.63 6.08 57.75
CA ILE A 51 -38.78 4.62 57.61
C ILE A 51 -37.58 3.86 58.19
N LEU A 52 -36.36 4.42 58.09
CA LEU A 52 -35.15 3.79 58.62
C LEU A 52 -34.78 4.40 59.98
N LEU A 53 -34.85 3.59 61.03
CA LEU A 53 -34.53 4.01 62.42
C LEU A 53 -33.07 4.46 62.59
N ASN A 54 -32.12 3.75 61.95
CA ASN A 54 -30.68 4.03 62.03
C ASN A 54 -30.05 4.17 60.62
N PRO A 55 -30.30 5.27 59.90
CA PRO A 55 -29.78 5.47 58.54
C PRO A 55 -28.25 5.59 58.48
N SER A 56 -27.61 5.98 59.58
CA SER A 56 -26.15 6.11 59.70
C SER A 56 -25.41 4.78 59.62
N ASP A 57 -26.07 3.65 59.91
CA ASP A 57 -25.44 2.32 59.96
C ASP A 57 -25.54 1.61 58.59
N VAL A 58 -26.37 2.13 57.69
CA VAL A 58 -26.61 1.54 56.37
C VAL A 58 -25.39 1.75 55.47
N LYS A 59 -24.83 0.65 54.97
CA LYS A 59 -23.69 0.61 54.05
C LYS A 59 -24.12 0.43 52.59
N SER A 60 -25.28 -0.16 52.34
CA SER A 60 -25.81 -0.39 51.00
C SER A 60 -27.28 -0.02 50.93
N LEU A 61 -27.64 0.92 50.05
CA LEU A 61 -29.03 1.37 49.85
C LEU A 61 -29.42 1.22 48.38
N SER A 62 -30.51 0.50 48.12
CA SER A 62 -31.11 0.37 46.79
C SER A 62 -32.52 0.96 46.79
N ILE A 63 -32.79 1.86 45.86
CA ILE A 63 -34.10 2.49 45.66
C ILE A 63 -34.50 2.33 44.20
N PHE A 64 -35.56 1.58 43.94
CA PHE A 64 -36.05 1.30 42.59
C PHE A 64 -37.56 1.55 42.49
N SER A 65 -38.07 1.69 41.26
CA SER A 65 -39.50 1.83 40.97
C SER A 65 -40.20 2.93 41.77
N SER A 66 -39.52 4.07 41.97
CA SER A 66 -39.96 5.15 42.85
C SER A 66 -40.33 6.44 42.09
N ASP A 67 -40.45 6.39 40.76
CA ASP A 67 -40.75 7.52 39.85
C ASP A 67 -39.95 8.81 40.15
N LEU A 68 -38.76 8.68 40.75
CA LEU A 68 -37.97 9.82 41.19
C LEU A 68 -37.46 10.58 39.96
N GLU A 69 -37.82 11.86 39.84
CA GLU A 69 -37.34 12.71 38.72
C GLU A 69 -36.08 13.50 39.05
N THR A 70 -35.84 13.80 40.33
CA THR A 70 -34.72 14.65 40.78
C THR A 70 -34.14 14.14 42.09
N VAL A 71 -32.81 14.22 42.23
CA VAL A 71 -32.11 14.01 43.50
C VAL A 71 -31.72 15.38 44.06
N PRO A 72 -32.42 15.89 45.10
CA PRO A 72 -32.19 17.21 45.67
C PRO A 72 -30.94 17.26 46.56
N ASP A 73 -30.52 18.47 46.91
CA ASP A 73 -29.40 18.69 47.84
C ASP A 73 -29.64 18.01 49.19
N GLY A 74 -28.61 17.35 49.72
CA GLY A 74 -28.69 16.68 51.02
C GLY A 74 -29.66 15.50 51.09
N ALA A 75 -30.11 14.95 49.96
CA ALA A 75 -31.03 13.81 49.91
C ALA A 75 -30.57 12.61 50.75
N PHE A 76 -29.26 12.43 50.88
CA PHE A 76 -28.65 11.33 51.63
C PHE A 76 -27.79 11.82 52.82
N SER A 77 -28.09 12.98 53.39
CA SER A 77 -27.32 13.61 54.49
C SER A 77 -27.16 12.72 55.72
N ASN A 78 -28.19 11.94 56.06
CA ASN A 78 -28.22 11.05 57.23
C ASN A 78 -27.50 9.71 57.02
N PHE A 79 -27.02 9.42 55.81
CA PHE A 79 -26.47 8.12 55.41
C PHE A 79 -24.94 8.16 55.27
N THR A 80 -24.26 8.62 56.32
CA THR A 80 -22.82 8.92 56.29
C THR A 80 -21.92 7.68 56.09
N SER A 81 -22.39 6.48 56.41
CA SER A 81 -21.65 5.21 56.24
C SER A 81 -21.88 4.51 54.89
N LEU A 82 -22.61 5.12 53.95
CA LEU A 82 -22.92 4.48 52.67
C LEU A 82 -21.67 4.21 51.84
N VAL A 83 -21.57 2.98 51.36
CA VAL A 83 -20.54 2.48 50.43
C VAL A 83 -21.14 2.21 49.06
N ASN A 84 -22.38 1.71 49.00
CA ASN A 84 -23.09 1.39 47.76
C ASN A 84 -24.44 2.11 47.73
N LEU A 85 -24.69 2.89 46.68
CA LEU A 85 -25.98 3.51 46.43
C LEU A 85 -26.46 3.10 45.03
N SER A 86 -27.66 2.56 44.95
CA SER A 86 -28.26 2.07 43.72
C SER A 86 -29.63 2.73 43.56
N LEU A 87 -29.82 3.52 42.51
CA LEU A 87 -31.06 4.21 42.15
C LEU A 87 -31.59 3.77 40.77
N PRO A 88 -31.60 2.46 40.41
CA PRO A 88 -31.84 2.03 39.06
C PRO A 88 -33.32 2.11 38.69
N PHE A 89 -33.60 2.24 37.40
CA PHE A 89 -34.95 2.21 36.83
C PHE A 89 -35.92 3.18 37.53
N ASN A 90 -35.44 4.39 37.82
CA ASN A 90 -36.29 5.53 38.17
C ASN A 90 -36.40 6.47 36.94
N ASN A 91 -37.01 7.63 37.11
CA ASN A 91 -37.16 8.64 36.06
C ASN A 91 -36.20 9.82 36.25
N ILE A 92 -35.03 9.60 36.88
CA ILE A 92 -34.16 10.69 37.33
C ILE A 92 -33.61 11.43 36.12
N ARG A 93 -33.85 12.74 36.05
CA ARG A 93 -33.38 13.65 35.00
C ARG A 93 -32.29 14.59 35.50
N VAL A 94 -32.38 15.01 36.76
CA VAL A 94 -31.50 16.02 37.36
C VAL A 94 -30.96 15.56 38.71
N ILE A 95 -29.64 15.68 38.91
CA ILE A 95 -28.99 15.50 40.21
C ILE A 95 -28.40 16.84 40.63
N LYS A 96 -28.80 17.35 41.80
CA LYS A 96 -28.32 18.63 42.34
C LYS A 96 -26.92 18.51 42.95
N GLY A 97 -26.19 19.62 42.97
CA GLY A 97 -24.76 19.62 43.30
C GLY A 97 -24.39 19.17 44.71
N GLY A 98 -25.30 19.33 45.67
CA GLY A 98 -25.16 18.87 47.05
C GLY A 98 -25.81 17.51 47.33
N ALA A 99 -26.37 16.83 46.33
CA ALA A 99 -27.11 15.58 46.49
C ALA A 99 -26.33 14.48 47.24
N PHE A 100 -25.03 14.37 46.94
CA PHE A 100 -24.14 13.34 47.50
C PHE A 100 -23.08 13.91 48.46
N SER A 101 -23.19 15.17 48.88
CA SER A 101 -22.14 15.89 49.62
C SER A 101 -21.73 15.26 50.97
N SER A 102 -22.61 14.48 51.60
CA SER A 102 -22.36 13.76 52.86
C SER A 102 -21.73 12.37 52.68
N LEU A 103 -21.66 11.85 51.45
CA LEU A 103 -21.36 10.45 51.15
C LEU A 103 -19.85 10.21 50.95
N ASN A 104 -19.05 10.49 51.97
CA ASN A 104 -17.58 10.44 51.89
C ASN A 104 -17.01 9.04 51.62
N HIS A 105 -17.74 7.99 51.97
CA HIS A 105 -17.35 6.58 51.83
C HIS A 105 -17.95 5.88 50.60
N LEU A 106 -18.73 6.59 49.77
CA LEU A 106 -19.42 5.99 48.64
C LEU A 106 -18.41 5.52 47.59
N GLN A 107 -18.44 4.23 47.27
CA GLN A 107 -17.56 3.58 46.29
C GLN A 107 -18.31 3.14 45.04
N ARG A 108 -19.59 2.77 45.14
CA ARG A 108 -20.42 2.33 44.02
C ARG A 108 -21.67 3.17 43.93
N LEU A 109 -21.91 3.75 42.76
CA LEU A 109 -23.13 4.48 42.45
C LEU A 109 -23.73 3.90 41.17
N ASP A 110 -24.96 3.42 41.27
CA ASP A 110 -25.71 2.89 40.15
C ASP A 110 -26.90 3.81 39.85
N LEU A 111 -26.88 4.42 38.66
CA LEU A 111 -27.93 5.29 38.13
C LEU A 111 -28.52 4.69 36.84
N SER A 112 -28.38 3.37 36.65
CA SER A 112 -28.80 2.71 35.41
C SER A 112 -30.31 2.78 35.19
N GLY A 113 -30.76 2.76 33.94
CA GLY A 113 -32.17 2.79 33.57
C GLY A 113 -32.90 4.10 33.92
N ASN A 114 -32.19 5.21 34.10
CA ASN A 114 -32.77 6.54 34.31
C ASN A 114 -32.82 7.37 33.02
N GLN A 115 -33.25 8.63 33.11
CA GLN A 115 -33.31 9.59 32.00
C GLN A 115 -32.41 10.79 32.28
N LEU A 116 -31.23 10.56 32.88
CA LEU A 116 -30.34 11.61 33.35
C LEU A 116 -29.99 12.54 32.18
N MET A 117 -30.08 13.84 32.42
CA MET A 117 -29.71 14.89 31.48
C MET A 117 -28.70 15.85 32.11
N GLU A 118 -28.85 16.13 33.41
CA GLU A 118 -28.01 17.09 34.12
C GLU A 118 -27.57 16.54 35.47
N TRP A 119 -26.28 16.70 35.77
CA TRP A 119 -25.71 16.45 37.09
C TRP A 119 -24.83 17.63 37.46
N GLU A 120 -25.36 18.45 38.37
CA GLU A 120 -24.74 19.69 38.81
C GLU A 120 -23.64 19.43 39.86
N GLY A 121 -22.78 20.43 40.09
CA GLY A 121 -21.91 20.49 41.26
C GLY A 121 -20.48 20.00 41.07
N ASN A 122 -19.75 20.00 42.19
CA ASN A 122 -18.33 19.65 42.21
C ASN A 122 -18.13 18.21 42.68
N PHE A 123 -18.07 17.29 41.70
CA PHE A 123 -17.88 15.86 41.90
C PHE A 123 -16.68 15.52 42.81
N THR A 124 -15.56 16.25 42.69
CA THR A 124 -14.37 15.96 43.53
C THR A 124 -14.58 16.21 45.01
N LYS A 125 -15.54 17.08 45.37
CA LYS A 125 -15.93 17.31 46.76
C LYS A 125 -17.01 16.35 47.22
N SER A 126 -18.00 16.05 46.37
CA SER A 126 -19.16 15.24 46.74
C SER A 126 -18.93 13.73 46.64
N LEU A 127 -17.95 13.28 45.85
CA LEU A 127 -17.70 11.86 45.55
C LEU A 127 -16.21 11.50 45.68
N PRO A 128 -15.56 11.77 46.83
CA PRO A 128 -14.10 11.61 46.96
C PRO A 128 -13.62 10.16 46.85
N SER A 129 -14.49 9.19 47.18
CA SER A 129 -14.16 7.76 47.26
C SER A 129 -14.79 6.90 46.15
N LEU A 130 -15.50 7.52 45.19
CA LEU A 130 -16.25 6.79 44.17
C LEU A 130 -15.30 6.02 43.25
N MET A 131 -15.56 4.72 43.09
CA MET A 131 -14.76 3.80 42.27
C MET A 131 -15.52 3.28 41.05
N PHE A 132 -16.83 3.05 41.17
CA PHE A 132 -17.65 2.48 40.11
C PHE A 132 -18.90 3.31 39.94
N LEU A 133 -19.18 3.70 38.70
CA LEU A 133 -20.37 4.43 38.32
C LEU A 133 -21.08 3.68 37.20
N ASP A 134 -22.37 3.39 37.37
CA ASP A 134 -23.20 2.82 36.30
C ASP A 134 -24.17 3.88 35.76
N LEU A 135 -24.05 4.18 34.47
CA LEU A 135 -24.90 5.12 33.73
C LEU A 135 -25.70 4.43 32.62
N ALA A 136 -25.72 3.09 32.56
CA ALA A 136 -26.40 2.36 31.50
C ALA A 136 -27.86 2.81 31.33
N GLY A 137 -28.30 3.03 30.10
CA GLY A 137 -29.65 3.54 29.81
C GLY A 137 -29.82 5.06 29.89
N ASN A 138 -28.80 5.83 30.30
CA ASN A 138 -28.84 7.30 30.28
C ASN A 138 -28.24 7.87 28.98
N SER A 139 -28.85 7.55 27.83
CA SER A 139 -28.28 7.84 26.50
C SER A 139 -28.06 9.32 26.17
N LYS A 140 -28.67 10.24 26.92
CA LYS A 140 -28.52 11.69 26.74
C LYS A 140 -27.47 12.33 27.65
N PHE A 141 -26.91 11.57 28.59
CA PHE A 141 -25.94 12.06 29.56
C PHE A 141 -24.52 11.62 29.20
N LEU A 142 -23.64 12.60 29.00
CA LEU A 142 -22.21 12.37 28.85
C LEU A 142 -21.49 12.70 30.16
N PRO A 143 -20.61 11.81 30.66
CA PRO A 143 -19.76 12.10 31.80
C PRO A 143 -19.00 13.43 31.62
N PRO A 144 -19.26 14.46 32.43
CA PRO A 144 -18.57 15.73 32.28
C PRO A 144 -17.12 15.59 32.76
N THR A 145 -16.20 16.42 32.23
CA THR A 145 -14.76 16.37 32.56
C THR A 145 -14.46 16.32 34.07
N PRO A 146 -15.15 17.08 34.95
CA PRO A 146 -14.93 16.97 36.40
C PRO A 146 -15.18 15.58 37.00
N LEU A 147 -16.10 14.79 36.43
CA LEU A 147 -16.38 13.42 36.84
C LEU A 147 -15.23 12.49 36.43
N LEU A 148 -14.67 12.68 35.24
CA LEU A 148 -13.49 11.94 34.76
C LEU A 148 -12.23 12.23 35.59
N LYS A 149 -12.17 13.37 36.28
CA LYS A 149 -11.05 13.78 37.16
C LYS A 149 -11.09 13.11 38.54
N LEU A 150 -12.12 12.33 38.87
CA LEU A 150 -12.19 11.62 40.14
C LEU A 150 -11.00 10.66 40.27
N ARG A 151 -10.26 10.80 41.37
CA ARG A 151 -9.00 10.08 41.60
C ARG A 151 -9.23 8.58 41.75
N MET A 152 -10.23 8.21 42.54
CA MET A 152 -10.56 6.82 42.89
C MET A 152 -11.40 6.10 41.83
N LEU A 153 -11.96 6.83 40.87
CA LEU A 153 -12.85 6.28 39.85
C LEU A 153 -12.07 5.31 38.95
N LYS A 154 -12.56 4.08 38.85
CA LYS A 154 -11.95 2.98 38.09
C LYS A 154 -12.74 2.68 36.82
N GLU A 155 -14.06 2.77 36.90
CA GLU A 155 -14.94 2.35 35.82
C GLU A 155 -16.21 3.21 35.74
N ILE A 156 -16.60 3.57 34.52
CA ILE A 156 -17.91 4.14 34.21
C ILE A 156 -18.59 3.24 33.19
N LYS A 157 -19.71 2.61 33.55
CA LYS A 157 -20.48 1.75 32.67
C LYS A 157 -21.56 2.51 31.91
N GLY A 158 -21.85 2.05 30.70
CA GLY A 158 -23.06 2.42 29.98
C GLY A 158 -23.06 3.81 29.34
N VAL A 159 -21.88 4.38 29.11
CA VAL A 159 -21.73 5.68 28.45
C VAL A 159 -22.11 5.57 26.98
N THR A 160 -22.89 6.52 26.47
CA THR A 160 -23.33 6.53 25.06
C THR A 160 -23.12 7.94 24.51
N TRP A 161 -22.34 8.08 23.44
CA TRP A 161 -22.10 9.39 22.79
C TRP A 161 -22.49 9.43 21.32
N ASN A 162 -22.63 8.28 20.66
CA ASN A 162 -23.23 8.18 19.33
C ASN A 162 -23.96 6.84 19.16
N GLU A 163 -24.60 6.65 18.01
CA GLU A 163 -25.42 5.46 17.72
C GLU A 163 -24.60 4.15 17.63
N PHE A 164 -23.33 4.23 17.25
CA PHE A 164 -22.44 3.09 17.07
C PHE A 164 -21.64 2.75 18.34
N CYS A 165 -21.42 3.73 19.21
CA CYS A 165 -20.68 3.69 20.46
C CYS A 165 -21.65 3.88 21.64
N GLY A 166 -22.58 2.92 21.78
CA GLY A 166 -23.58 2.89 22.85
C GLY A 166 -23.22 1.90 23.95
N ASN A 167 -23.73 2.18 25.16
CA ASN A 167 -23.56 1.34 26.34
C ASN A 167 -22.09 0.95 26.62
N CYS A 168 -21.18 1.89 26.37
CA CYS A 168 -19.74 1.67 26.45
C CYS A 168 -19.24 1.71 27.90
N SER A 169 -18.38 0.75 28.26
CA SER A 169 -17.63 0.81 29.52
C SER A 169 -16.34 1.59 29.32
N LEU A 170 -16.12 2.60 30.17
CA LEU A 170 -14.88 3.36 30.25
C LEU A 170 -14.05 2.82 31.43
N GLU A 171 -12.90 2.23 31.15
CA GLU A 171 -12.03 1.63 32.16
C GLU A 171 -10.72 2.39 32.33
N LYS A 172 -10.36 2.71 33.58
CA LYS A 172 -9.17 3.49 33.89
C LYS A 172 -7.92 2.62 33.94
N ASN A 173 -6.80 3.11 33.40
CA ASN A 173 -5.51 2.42 33.34
C ASN A 173 -5.58 1.05 32.63
N TYR A 174 -6.43 0.95 31.61
CA TYR A 174 -6.50 -0.24 30.77
C TYR A 174 -5.21 -0.41 29.96
N THR A 175 -4.73 -1.64 29.79
CA THR A 175 -3.56 -1.97 28.98
C THR A 175 -3.96 -3.02 27.97
N LEU A 176 -3.95 -2.66 26.68
CA LEU A 176 -4.19 -3.60 25.58
C LEU A 176 -3.07 -4.64 25.54
N LYS A 177 -3.41 -5.93 25.60
CA LYS A 177 -2.42 -7.00 25.37
C LYS A 177 -2.25 -7.27 23.87
N GLU A 178 -1.10 -7.81 23.49
CA GLU A 178 -0.86 -8.24 22.11
C GLU A 178 -1.94 -9.24 21.66
N GLY A 179 -2.63 -8.92 20.56
CA GLY A 179 -3.66 -9.79 19.95
C GLY A 179 -5.11 -9.55 20.40
N GLU A 180 -5.37 -8.69 21.38
CA GLU A 180 -6.75 -8.35 21.78
C GLU A 180 -7.43 -7.41 20.77
N PHE A 181 -6.65 -6.56 20.11
CA PHE A 181 -7.11 -5.72 19.00
C PHE A 181 -6.85 -6.44 17.65
N ASN A 182 -7.59 -7.50 17.37
CA ASN A 182 -7.46 -8.31 16.15
C ASN A 182 -7.99 -7.61 14.87
N ASN A 183 -7.66 -6.33 14.72
CA ASN A 183 -7.65 -5.61 13.45
C ASN A 183 -6.31 -4.86 13.33
N ASN A 184 -5.37 -5.46 12.61
CA ASN A 184 -4.22 -4.80 11.96
C ASN A 184 -3.08 -4.26 12.86
N ASP A 185 -2.48 -5.10 13.72
CA ASP A 185 -1.15 -4.82 14.32
C ASP A 185 -1.04 -3.48 15.10
N VAL A 186 -2.11 -3.04 15.74
CA VAL A 186 -2.15 -1.77 16.48
C VAL A 186 -1.95 -2.02 17.99
N ASN A 187 -0.71 -1.92 18.46
CA ASN A 187 -0.40 -1.88 19.90
C ASN A 187 -0.27 -0.42 20.36
N ILE A 188 -1.39 0.18 20.80
CA ILE A 188 -1.40 1.54 21.36
C ILE A 188 -1.62 1.44 22.87
N GLU A 189 -0.64 1.87 23.66
CA GLU A 189 -0.87 2.09 25.08
C GLU A 189 -1.90 3.21 25.28
N THR A 190 -2.81 3.03 26.24
CA THR A 190 -3.84 4.02 26.58
C THR A 190 -3.27 5.39 26.93
N SER A 191 -2.08 5.43 27.53
CA SER A 191 -1.29 6.64 27.80
C SER A 191 -0.89 7.41 26.54
N LYS A 192 -0.82 6.72 25.38
CA LYS A 192 -0.42 7.26 24.08
C LYS A 192 -1.61 7.75 23.23
N LEU A 193 -2.87 7.47 23.61
CA LEU A 193 -4.08 8.01 22.99
C LEU A 193 -4.31 9.50 23.37
N GLN A 194 -3.30 10.37 23.20
CA GLN A 194 -3.39 11.81 23.45
C GLN A 194 -3.49 12.62 22.16
N LYS A 195 -4.38 13.62 22.09
CA LYS A 195 -4.65 14.51 20.94
C LYS A 195 -3.54 14.53 19.87
N GLY A 196 -3.75 13.86 18.74
CA GLY A 196 -2.82 13.89 17.62
C GLY A 196 -3.09 12.83 16.57
N ASP A 197 -2.38 12.95 15.45
CA ASP A 197 -2.26 11.88 14.45
C ASP A 197 -1.15 10.92 14.88
N TYR A 198 -1.45 9.64 14.99
CA TYR A 198 -0.47 8.62 15.38
C TYR A 198 0.02 7.86 14.17
N LEU A 199 1.32 7.56 14.13
CA LEU A 199 1.88 6.60 13.19
C LEU A 199 2.05 5.27 13.89
N VAL A 200 1.33 4.27 13.42
CA VAL A 200 1.38 2.91 13.93
C VAL A 200 1.99 1.99 12.88
N GLY A 201 2.83 1.08 13.33
CA GLY A 201 3.55 0.12 12.50
C GLY A 201 5.03 0.08 12.86
N ASN A 202 5.78 -0.77 12.15
CA ASN A 202 7.21 -0.88 12.41
C ASN A 202 7.92 0.40 11.93
N MET A 203 8.47 1.17 12.88
CA MET A 203 9.20 2.40 12.59
C MET A 203 10.45 2.20 11.71
N GLY A 204 10.93 0.96 11.56
CA GLY A 204 11.95 0.56 10.60
C GLY A 204 11.47 0.31 9.17
N HIS A 205 10.17 0.51 8.86
CA HIS A 205 9.58 0.29 7.53
C HIS A 205 8.98 1.56 6.92
N CYS A 206 8.96 1.68 5.59
CA CYS A 206 8.37 2.86 4.93
C CYS A 206 6.84 2.93 5.00
N ARG A 207 6.15 1.78 5.13
CA ARG A 207 4.69 1.69 5.26
C ARG A 207 4.30 1.73 6.72
N VAL A 208 3.43 2.68 7.05
CA VAL A 208 2.85 2.85 8.39
C VAL A 208 1.39 3.26 8.23
N ASN A 209 0.60 3.11 9.27
CA ASN A 209 -0.77 3.59 9.31
C ASN A 209 -0.82 4.89 10.10
N ARG A 210 -1.47 5.92 9.56
CA ARG A 210 -1.84 7.13 10.28
C ARG A 210 -3.22 6.95 10.87
N LEU A 211 -3.32 7.01 12.20
CA LEU A 211 -4.58 6.93 12.93
C LEU A 211 -5.00 8.33 13.37
N GLN A 212 -6.22 8.70 13.01
CA GLN A 212 -6.88 9.91 13.45
C GLN A 212 -8.04 9.51 14.36
N VAL A 213 -7.99 9.97 15.62
CA VAL A 213 -8.95 9.59 16.68
C VAL A 213 -9.93 10.74 16.95
N SER A 214 -11.18 10.42 17.24
CA SER A 214 -12.25 11.36 17.61
C SER A 214 -11.92 12.17 18.87
N GLN A 215 -12.65 13.27 19.05
CA GLN A 215 -12.44 14.16 20.19
C GLN A 215 -12.88 13.51 21.52
N GLU A 216 -13.95 12.70 21.48
CA GLU A 216 -14.56 12.02 22.60
C GLU A 216 -13.59 10.98 23.20
N VAL A 217 -13.07 10.08 22.36
CA VAL A 217 -12.09 9.07 22.78
C VAL A 217 -10.82 9.71 23.33
N VAL A 218 -10.35 10.79 22.69
CA VAL A 218 -9.20 11.57 23.18
C VAL A 218 -9.47 12.18 24.56
N GLU A 219 -10.67 12.68 24.80
CA GLU A 219 -11.02 13.29 26.09
C GLU A 219 -11.07 12.26 27.23
N TYR A 220 -11.60 11.07 26.97
CA TYR A 220 -11.57 9.96 27.93
C TYR A 220 -10.13 9.49 28.20
N ALA A 221 -9.33 9.29 27.14
CA ALA A 221 -7.96 8.83 27.24
C ALA A 221 -7.05 9.80 28.01
N LYS A 222 -7.22 11.13 27.86
CA LYS A 222 -6.49 12.14 28.68
C LYS A 222 -6.68 11.95 30.18
N HIS A 223 -7.82 11.39 30.59
CA HIS A 223 -8.16 11.13 31.99
C HIS A 223 -7.85 9.68 32.41
N GLY A 224 -7.16 8.93 31.54
CA GLY A 224 -6.74 7.55 31.76
C GLY A 224 -7.80 6.50 31.45
N PHE A 225 -8.94 6.89 30.86
CA PHE A 225 -10.02 5.97 30.52
C PHE A 225 -9.90 5.44 29.10
N PHE A 226 -10.05 4.12 28.94
CA PHE A 226 -10.16 3.46 27.65
C PHE A 226 -11.61 3.01 27.40
N PRO A 227 -12.20 3.36 26.25
CA PRO A 227 -13.54 2.89 25.90
C PRO A 227 -13.51 1.46 25.34
N GLN A 228 -14.09 0.50 26.06
CA GLN A 228 -14.13 -0.92 25.65
C GLN A 228 -14.97 -1.18 24.39
N CYS A 229 -15.94 -0.30 24.09
CA CYS A 229 -16.75 -0.41 22.88
C CYS A 229 -15.95 -0.25 21.57
N LEU A 230 -14.71 0.28 21.63
CA LEU A 230 -13.82 0.33 20.47
C LEU A 230 -13.42 -1.06 19.94
N GLU A 231 -13.64 -2.12 20.72
CA GLU A 231 -13.51 -3.50 20.22
C GLU A 231 -14.55 -3.84 19.14
N THR A 232 -15.68 -3.13 19.11
CA THR A 232 -16.69 -3.32 18.07
C THR A 232 -16.30 -2.57 16.80
N LYS A 233 -16.38 -3.26 15.65
CA LYS A 233 -16.00 -2.67 14.36
C LYS A 233 -16.77 -1.39 14.03
N ALA A 234 -18.06 -1.33 14.34
CA ALA A 234 -18.90 -0.18 14.04
C ALA A 234 -18.43 1.08 14.79
N CYS A 235 -18.18 0.98 16.10
CA CYS A 235 -17.67 2.11 16.89
C CYS A 235 -16.22 2.46 16.50
N PHE A 236 -15.39 1.44 16.22
CA PHE A 236 -14.01 1.67 15.78
C PHE A 236 -13.95 2.48 14.48
N ASP A 237 -14.69 2.07 13.45
CA ASP A 237 -14.64 2.71 12.12
C ASP A 237 -15.12 4.17 12.15
N THR A 238 -15.99 4.53 13.10
CA THR A 238 -16.46 5.92 13.29
C THR A 238 -15.50 6.78 14.10
N GLU A 239 -14.91 6.22 15.15
CA GLU A 239 -14.07 6.97 16.09
C GLU A 239 -12.59 7.01 15.68
N ILE A 240 -12.14 6.04 14.90
CA ILE A 240 -10.73 5.87 14.53
C ILE A 240 -10.63 5.71 13.02
N ARG A 241 -10.17 6.77 12.36
CA ARG A 241 -9.86 6.72 10.93
C ARG A 241 -8.43 6.26 10.72
N VAL A 242 -8.27 5.10 10.09
CA VAL A 242 -6.96 4.55 9.70
C VAL A 242 -6.68 4.91 8.25
N THR A 243 -5.57 5.61 8.00
CA THR A 243 -5.11 5.98 6.66
C THR A 243 -3.72 5.41 6.39
N PRO A 244 -3.55 4.59 5.34
CA PRO A 244 -2.23 4.05 5.02
C PRO A 244 -1.31 5.17 4.54
N LEU A 245 -0.08 5.20 5.04
CA LEU A 245 0.93 6.20 4.73
C LEU A 245 2.23 5.53 4.28
N HIS A 246 2.91 6.14 3.32
CA HIS A 246 4.21 5.69 2.84
C HIS A 246 5.25 6.80 3.03
N ARG A 247 6.03 6.74 4.11
CA ARG A 247 6.97 7.80 4.53
C ARG A 247 8.09 8.06 3.52
N CYS A 248 8.42 7.08 2.68
CA CYS A 248 9.49 7.15 1.69
C CYS A 248 8.98 7.54 0.30
N TRP A 249 7.67 7.75 0.14
CA TRP A 249 6.99 7.91 -1.15
C TRP A 249 7.52 9.09 -1.97
N ASP A 250 7.70 10.24 -1.30
CA ASP A 250 8.10 11.47 -1.98
C ASP A 250 9.53 11.39 -2.51
N ILE A 251 10.44 10.74 -1.76
CA ILE A 251 11.83 10.53 -2.17
C ILE A 251 11.88 9.58 -3.37
N ASP A 252 11.17 8.46 -3.31
CA ASP A 252 11.10 7.50 -4.42
C ASP A 252 10.60 8.19 -5.69
N ASN A 253 9.51 8.94 -5.57
CA ASN A 253 8.90 9.62 -6.70
C ASN A 253 9.76 10.78 -7.22
N MET A 254 10.52 11.46 -6.38
CA MET A 254 11.47 12.48 -6.81
C MET A 254 12.51 11.90 -7.77
N ILE A 255 13.07 10.73 -7.43
CA ILE A 255 14.07 10.05 -8.29
C ILE A 255 13.40 9.51 -9.57
N LEU A 256 12.22 8.88 -9.44
CA LEU A 256 11.49 8.31 -10.57
C LEU A 256 11.01 9.35 -11.60
N ARG A 257 11.06 10.66 -11.31
CA ARG A 257 10.78 11.71 -12.32
C ARG A 257 11.66 11.59 -13.56
N VAL A 258 12.88 11.04 -13.43
CA VAL A 258 13.77 10.82 -14.58
C VAL A 258 13.14 9.88 -15.63
N GLU A 259 12.25 8.99 -15.21
CA GLU A 259 11.60 8.01 -16.10
C GLU A 259 10.65 8.67 -17.09
N PHE A 260 10.06 9.83 -16.79
CA PHE A 260 9.25 10.58 -17.75
C PHE A 260 10.04 11.07 -18.97
N VAL A 261 11.38 11.06 -18.90
CA VAL A 261 12.25 11.37 -20.04
C VAL A 261 12.78 10.07 -20.66
N ILE A 262 13.35 9.19 -19.85
CA ILE A 262 14.03 7.97 -20.33
C ILE A 262 13.03 7.01 -21.00
N THR A 263 11.92 6.74 -20.33
CA THR A 263 10.98 5.70 -20.74
C THR A 263 10.30 6.01 -22.09
N PRO A 264 9.78 7.23 -22.35
CA PRO A 264 9.23 7.56 -23.67
C PRO A 264 10.24 7.44 -24.81
N ILE A 265 11.49 7.87 -24.60
CA ILE A 265 12.55 7.76 -25.60
C ILE A 265 12.86 6.27 -25.87
N ALA A 266 13.02 5.47 -24.81
CA ALA A 266 13.24 4.03 -24.93
C ALA A 266 12.11 3.35 -25.71
N MET A 267 10.85 3.69 -25.40
CA MET A 267 9.67 3.14 -26.05
C MET A 267 9.63 3.48 -27.55
N ILE A 268 9.92 4.73 -27.93
CA ILE A 268 9.99 5.18 -29.34
C ILE A 268 11.12 4.47 -30.10
N LEU A 269 12.31 4.37 -29.50
CA LEU A 269 13.45 3.71 -30.14
C LEU A 269 13.18 2.22 -30.36
N ASN A 270 12.66 1.52 -29.35
CA ASN A 270 12.31 0.10 -29.46
C ASN A 270 11.19 -0.14 -30.48
N LEU A 271 10.14 0.69 -30.49
CA LEU A 271 9.08 0.62 -31.49
C LEU A 271 9.63 0.84 -32.92
N THR A 272 10.55 1.79 -33.07
CA THR A 272 11.22 2.05 -34.36
C THR A 272 11.99 0.81 -34.83
N VAL A 273 12.73 0.15 -33.93
CA VAL A 273 13.46 -1.09 -34.25
C VAL A 273 12.52 -2.19 -34.73
N ILE A 274 11.39 -2.38 -34.03
CA ILE A 274 10.37 -3.38 -34.38
C ILE A 274 9.79 -3.07 -35.77
N VAL A 275 9.24 -1.87 -35.96
CA VAL A 275 8.55 -1.47 -37.20
C VAL A 275 9.51 -1.55 -38.40
N VAL A 276 10.71 -0.99 -38.28
CA VAL A 276 11.67 -0.96 -39.40
C VAL A 276 12.13 -2.37 -39.75
N THR A 277 12.36 -3.23 -38.75
CA THR A 277 12.82 -4.62 -38.99
C THR A 277 11.73 -5.45 -39.64
N LEU A 278 10.49 -5.39 -39.15
CA LEU A 278 9.37 -6.17 -39.67
C LEU A 278 8.95 -5.73 -41.09
N THR A 279 8.98 -4.44 -41.37
CA THR A 279 8.58 -3.88 -42.67
C THR A 279 9.67 -3.97 -43.75
N THR A 280 10.93 -4.23 -43.39
CA THR A 280 12.05 -4.29 -44.34
C THR A 280 12.49 -5.73 -44.59
N ARG A 281 12.25 -6.24 -45.82
CA ARG A 281 12.54 -7.65 -46.19
C ARG A 281 13.99 -8.08 -45.94
N ALA A 282 14.95 -7.19 -46.19
CA ALA A 282 16.38 -7.46 -45.99
C ALA A 282 16.76 -7.60 -44.51
N LEU A 283 16.09 -6.88 -43.61
CA LEU A 283 16.35 -6.91 -42.17
C LEU A 283 15.69 -8.14 -41.53
N ARG A 284 14.41 -8.41 -41.81
CA ARG A 284 13.71 -9.59 -41.24
C ARG A 284 14.30 -10.95 -41.63
N ARG A 285 15.07 -11.01 -42.72
CA ARG A 285 15.77 -12.23 -43.15
C ARG A 285 17.10 -12.43 -42.43
N ASN A 286 17.66 -11.38 -41.82
CA ASN A 286 18.88 -11.47 -41.03
C ASN A 286 18.56 -11.93 -39.60
N VAL A 287 19.21 -13.00 -39.14
CA VAL A 287 18.97 -13.60 -37.81
C VAL A 287 19.31 -12.62 -36.69
N THR A 288 20.43 -11.89 -36.78
CA THR A 288 20.79 -10.89 -35.76
C THR A 288 19.69 -9.85 -35.59
N MET A 289 19.19 -9.30 -36.70
CA MET A 289 18.15 -8.26 -36.67
C MET A 289 16.81 -8.81 -36.20
N PHE A 290 16.48 -10.05 -36.56
CA PHE A 290 15.30 -10.73 -36.05
C PHE A 290 15.35 -10.88 -34.51
N LEU A 291 16.48 -11.33 -33.96
CA LEU A 291 16.68 -11.42 -32.51
C LEU A 291 16.69 -10.04 -31.83
N THR A 292 17.33 -9.03 -32.43
CA THR A 292 17.30 -7.65 -31.94
C THR A 292 15.87 -7.07 -31.92
N SER A 293 15.05 -7.41 -32.92
CA SER A 293 13.64 -7.00 -32.93
C SER A 293 12.81 -7.72 -31.86
N ASN A 294 13.15 -8.97 -31.51
CA ASN A 294 12.53 -9.66 -30.38
C ASN A 294 12.90 -9.01 -29.05
N MET A 295 14.18 -8.69 -28.86
CA MET A 295 14.66 -7.96 -27.68
C MET A 295 13.95 -6.61 -27.54
N ALA A 296 13.82 -5.87 -28.66
CA ALA A 296 13.11 -4.59 -28.67
C ALA A 296 11.62 -4.71 -28.31
N LEU A 297 10.96 -5.83 -28.63
CA LEU A 297 9.58 -6.07 -28.19
C LEU A 297 9.49 -6.23 -26.67
N SER A 298 10.40 -7.00 -26.06
CA SER A 298 10.47 -7.14 -24.60
C SER A 298 10.80 -5.82 -23.91
N ASP A 299 11.79 -5.08 -24.41
CA ASP A 299 12.19 -3.79 -23.83
C ASP A 299 11.11 -2.71 -24.00
N PHE A 300 10.30 -2.78 -25.08
CA PHE A 300 9.10 -1.95 -25.24
C PHE A 300 8.05 -2.25 -24.15
N LEU A 301 7.81 -3.52 -23.85
CA LEU A 301 6.86 -3.91 -22.79
C LEU A 301 7.37 -3.52 -21.39
N VAL A 302 8.67 -3.62 -21.13
CA VAL A 302 9.28 -3.10 -19.89
C VAL A 302 9.08 -1.58 -19.80
N SER A 303 9.30 -0.85 -20.91
CA SER A 303 9.08 0.60 -20.96
C SER A 303 7.61 0.96 -20.76
N LEU A 304 6.68 0.20 -21.33
CA LEU A 304 5.24 0.39 -21.15
C LEU A 304 4.83 0.18 -19.70
N TYR A 305 5.32 -0.89 -19.07
CA TYR A 305 5.15 -1.14 -17.64
C TYR A 305 5.65 0.05 -16.80
N THR A 306 6.87 0.53 -17.05
CA THR A 306 7.47 1.63 -16.26
C THR A 306 6.65 2.92 -16.43
N LEU A 307 6.19 3.21 -17.65
CA LEU A 307 5.37 4.39 -17.91
C LEU A 307 4.04 4.35 -17.14
N ILE A 308 3.34 3.21 -17.15
CA ILE A 308 2.08 3.05 -16.42
C ILE A 308 2.32 3.19 -14.91
N LEU A 309 3.35 2.52 -14.39
CA LEU A 309 3.71 2.57 -12.97
C LEU A 309 4.01 4.00 -12.50
N VAL A 310 4.88 4.72 -13.20
CA VAL A 310 5.29 6.09 -12.82
C VAL A 310 4.15 7.09 -13.03
N SER A 311 3.28 6.88 -14.03
CA SER A 311 2.08 7.72 -14.22
C SER A 311 1.08 7.56 -13.07
N ALA A 312 0.84 6.33 -12.60
CA ALA A 312 -0.03 6.10 -11.45
C ALA A 312 0.55 6.70 -10.16
N ARG A 313 1.88 6.74 -10.02
CA ARG A 313 2.58 7.36 -8.88
C ARG A 313 2.46 8.88 -8.79
N LEU A 314 1.90 9.55 -9.82
CA LEU A 314 1.53 10.97 -9.72
C LEU A 314 0.35 11.20 -8.77
N LYS A 315 -0.43 10.16 -8.47
CA LYS A 315 -1.54 10.21 -7.54
C LYS A 315 -1.07 10.12 -6.08
N PRO A 316 -1.84 10.66 -5.12
CA PRO A 316 -1.60 10.41 -3.70
C PRO A 316 -1.51 8.91 -3.41
N TYR A 317 -0.72 8.52 -2.40
CA TYR A 317 -0.46 7.12 -2.09
C TYR A 317 -1.74 6.27 -1.90
N THR A 318 -2.77 6.83 -1.26
CA THR A 318 -4.06 6.15 -1.05
C THR A 318 -4.79 5.84 -2.36
N GLU A 319 -4.85 6.79 -3.28
CA GLU A 319 -5.42 6.57 -4.62
C GLU A 319 -4.58 5.60 -5.44
N PHE A 320 -3.25 5.69 -5.32
CA PHE A 320 -2.33 4.76 -5.99
C PHE A 320 -2.60 3.31 -5.59
N LEU A 321 -2.84 3.04 -4.29
CA LEU A 321 -3.15 1.70 -3.80
C LEU A 321 -4.41 1.13 -4.47
N LEU A 322 -5.48 1.92 -4.56
CA LEU A 322 -6.75 1.51 -5.20
C LEU A 322 -6.57 1.20 -6.70
N ILE A 323 -5.78 2.01 -7.40
CA ILE A 323 -5.48 1.77 -8.82
C ILE A 323 -4.66 0.47 -8.97
N MET A 324 -3.66 0.28 -8.11
CA MET A 324 -2.74 -0.83 -8.22
C MET A 324 -3.33 -2.16 -7.79
N GLU A 325 -4.30 -2.20 -6.89
CA GLU A 325 -4.99 -3.43 -6.47
C GLU A 325 -5.43 -4.29 -7.67
N ASN A 326 -6.00 -3.66 -8.70
CA ASN A 326 -6.47 -4.35 -9.90
C ASN A 326 -5.42 -4.45 -11.03
N LEU A 327 -4.44 -3.54 -11.03
CA LEU A 327 -3.51 -3.38 -12.15
C LEU A 327 -2.19 -4.14 -11.95
N CYS A 328 -1.82 -4.40 -10.69
CA CYS A 328 -0.51 -4.90 -10.32
C CYS A 328 -0.21 -6.29 -10.86
N ASN A 329 -1.24 -7.17 -10.89
CA ASN A 329 -1.12 -8.50 -11.49
C ASN A 329 -0.79 -8.45 -12.99
N ALA A 330 -1.45 -7.57 -13.74
CA ALA A 330 -1.19 -7.40 -15.17
C ALA A 330 0.18 -6.76 -15.43
N LEU A 331 0.55 -5.74 -14.64
CA LEU A 331 1.84 -5.06 -14.74
C LEU A 331 3.00 -5.98 -14.38
N GLY A 332 2.89 -6.72 -13.29
CA GLY A 332 3.90 -7.66 -12.84
C GLY A 332 4.10 -8.82 -13.81
N PHE A 333 3.01 -9.36 -14.38
CA PHE A 333 3.07 -10.37 -15.44
C PHE A 333 3.80 -9.84 -16.69
N MET A 334 3.43 -8.64 -17.14
CA MET A 334 4.05 -7.99 -18.30
C MET A 334 5.54 -7.73 -18.07
N TRP A 335 5.91 -7.20 -16.90
CA TRP A 335 7.30 -6.93 -16.56
C TRP A 335 8.13 -8.21 -16.47
N LEU A 336 7.66 -9.22 -15.71
CA LEU A 336 8.44 -10.44 -15.46
C LEU A 336 8.66 -11.24 -16.74
N SER A 337 7.61 -11.44 -17.54
CA SER A 337 7.72 -12.14 -18.82
C SER A 337 8.70 -11.42 -19.77
N SER A 338 8.65 -10.09 -19.83
CA SER A 338 9.49 -9.29 -20.69
C SER A 338 10.96 -9.30 -20.26
N VAL A 339 11.25 -9.18 -18.96
CA VAL A 339 12.62 -9.25 -18.44
C VAL A 339 13.24 -10.62 -18.71
N ILE A 340 12.50 -11.71 -18.47
CA ILE A 340 12.98 -13.08 -18.74
C ILE A 340 13.30 -13.26 -20.23
N VAL A 341 12.43 -12.78 -21.13
CA VAL A 341 12.65 -12.89 -22.57
C VAL A 341 13.83 -12.02 -23.01
N SER A 342 13.99 -10.81 -22.45
CA SER A 342 15.11 -9.91 -22.79
C SER A 342 16.46 -10.52 -22.38
N ILE A 343 16.57 -11.09 -21.17
CA ILE A 343 17.78 -11.79 -20.69
C ILE A 343 18.15 -12.95 -21.64
N LYS A 344 17.20 -13.84 -21.93
CA LYS A 344 17.44 -14.98 -22.82
C LYS A 344 17.80 -14.53 -24.24
N THR A 345 17.15 -13.50 -24.76
CA THR A 345 17.45 -12.96 -26.10
C THR A 345 18.84 -12.35 -26.17
N SER A 346 19.28 -11.67 -25.11
CA SER A 346 20.65 -11.15 -24.98
C SER A 346 21.69 -12.28 -25.10
N ILE A 347 21.46 -13.41 -24.43
CA ILE A 347 22.33 -14.60 -24.52
C ILE A 347 22.30 -15.20 -25.93
N LEU A 348 21.14 -15.29 -26.56
CA LEU A 348 21.03 -15.76 -27.95
C LEU A 348 21.82 -14.87 -28.92
N LEU A 349 21.79 -13.54 -28.72
CA LEU A 349 22.61 -12.60 -29.47
C LEU A 349 24.11 -12.83 -29.21
N THR A 350 24.52 -13.12 -27.97
CA THR A 350 25.91 -13.49 -27.65
C THR A 350 26.35 -14.73 -28.41
N ILE A 351 25.53 -15.78 -28.39
CA ILE A 351 25.84 -17.05 -29.06
C ILE A 351 25.90 -16.84 -30.57
N GLU A 352 24.95 -16.09 -31.14
CA GLU A 352 24.95 -15.75 -32.57
C GLU A 352 26.25 -15.05 -32.98
N ARG A 353 26.68 -14.05 -32.20
CA ARG A 353 27.96 -13.35 -32.42
C ARG A 353 29.16 -14.27 -32.29
N TYR A 354 29.17 -15.13 -31.28
CA TYR A 354 30.23 -16.12 -31.09
C TYR A 354 30.37 -17.04 -32.30
N LEU A 355 29.25 -17.62 -32.77
CA LEU A 355 29.23 -18.51 -33.92
C LEU A 355 29.68 -17.82 -35.21
N VAL A 356 29.22 -16.59 -35.46
CA VAL A 356 29.58 -15.84 -36.68
C VAL A 356 31.06 -15.46 -36.71
N ILE A 357 31.64 -15.07 -35.56
CA ILE A 357 33.02 -14.56 -35.49
C ILE A 357 34.03 -15.71 -35.40
N VAL A 358 33.77 -16.70 -34.53
CA VAL A 358 34.73 -17.79 -34.27
C VAL A 358 34.64 -18.88 -35.34
N TYR A 359 33.44 -19.20 -35.81
CA TYR A 359 33.21 -20.21 -36.85
C TYR A 359 32.85 -19.57 -38.19
N CYS A 360 33.53 -18.48 -38.56
CA CYS A 360 33.25 -17.76 -39.79
C CYS A 360 33.39 -18.65 -41.04
N MET A 361 34.28 -19.66 -41.02
CA MET A 361 34.54 -20.60 -42.12
C MET A 361 33.64 -21.83 -42.13
N GLN A 362 32.72 -22.00 -41.16
CA GLN A 362 31.84 -23.16 -41.06
C GLN A 362 30.36 -22.71 -40.99
N PRO A 363 29.71 -22.45 -42.15
CA PRO A 363 28.35 -21.93 -42.18
C PRO A 363 27.28 -22.88 -41.61
N SER A 364 27.53 -24.20 -41.60
CA SER A 364 26.60 -25.23 -41.13
C SER A 364 26.25 -25.15 -39.64
N ILE A 365 27.15 -24.59 -38.82
CA ILE A 365 26.99 -24.47 -37.36
C ILE A 365 26.14 -23.24 -36.99
N ARG A 366 25.96 -22.28 -37.92
CA ARG A 366 25.28 -21.01 -37.63
C ARG A 366 23.80 -21.21 -37.33
N ILE A 367 23.26 -20.34 -36.48
CA ILE A 367 21.83 -20.30 -36.18
C ILE A 367 21.09 -19.90 -37.46
N THR A 368 20.26 -20.82 -37.97
CA THR A 368 19.38 -20.53 -39.11
C THR A 368 18.13 -19.82 -38.63
N ARG A 369 17.42 -19.12 -39.53
CA ARG A 369 16.18 -18.42 -39.18
C ARG A 369 15.10 -19.34 -38.60
N LYS A 370 14.98 -20.57 -39.11
CA LYS A 370 14.04 -21.57 -38.56
C LYS A 370 14.37 -21.90 -37.10
N LYS A 371 15.66 -22.16 -36.81
CA LYS A 371 16.14 -22.39 -35.43
C LYS A 371 15.93 -21.15 -34.55
N ALA A 372 16.21 -19.95 -35.05
CA ALA A 372 16.00 -18.71 -34.31
C ALA A 372 14.52 -18.49 -33.94
N LEU A 373 13.59 -18.78 -34.85
CA LEU A 373 12.15 -18.67 -34.57
C LEU A 373 11.74 -19.63 -33.44
N ILE A 374 12.19 -20.89 -33.50
CA ILE A 374 11.91 -21.88 -32.44
C ILE A 374 12.48 -21.41 -31.11
N LEU A 375 13.73 -20.94 -31.09
CA LEU A 375 14.37 -20.42 -29.87
C LEU A 375 13.59 -19.24 -29.29
N VAL A 376 13.16 -18.28 -30.11
CA VAL A 376 12.34 -17.14 -29.66
C VAL A 376 11.02 -17.62 -29.05
N LEU A 377 10.30 -18.55 -29.70
CA LEU A 377 9.06 -19.11 -29.17
C LEU A 377 9.30 -19.78 -27.81
N LEU A 378 10.38 -20.57 -27.67
CA LEU A 378 10.76 -21.18 -26.39
C LEU A 378 11.07 -20.14 -25.31
N THR A 379 11.72 -19.02 -25.65
CA THR A 379 11.99 -17.95 -24.68
C THR A 379 10.69 -17.34 -24.14
N TRP A 380 9.71 -17.11 -25.01
CA TRP A 380 8.40 -16.58 -24.64
C TRP A 380 7.57 -17.57 -23.85
N CYS A 381 7.48 -18.83 -24.29
CA CYS A 381 6.77 -19.88 -23.56
C CYS A 381 7.28 -19.97 -22.12
N LEU A 382 8.59 -20.11 -21.93
CA LEU A 382 9.17 -20.20 -20.59
C LEU A 382 9.04 -18.89 -19.80
N GLY A 383 9.10 -17.72 -20.46
CA GLY A 383 8.89 -16.43 -19.80
C GLY A 383 7.45 -16.26 -19.28
N VAL A 384 6.46 -16.62 -20.09
CA VAL A 384 5.04 -16.59 -19.72
C VAL A 384 4.74 -17.62 -18.64
N SER A 385 5.23 -18.86 -18.77
CA SER A 385 5.01 -19.90 -17.76
C SER A 385 5.49 -19.47 -16.38
N ILE A 386 6.67 -18.84 -16.29
CA ILE A 386 7.20 -18.31 -15.02
C ILE A 386 6.37 -17.12 -14.52
N ALA A 387 5.95 -16.22 -15.42
CA ALA A 387 5.14 -15.06 -15.06
C ALA A 387 3.70 -15.41 -14.62
N VAL A 388 3.21 -16.62 -14.92
CA VAL A 388 1.94 -17.11 -14.39
C VAL A 388 2.06 -17.57 -12.94
N LEU A 389 3.25 -17.97 -12.46
CA LEU A 389 3.40 -18.52 -11.11
C LEU A 389 2.91 -17.58 -9.98
N PRO A 390 3.19 -16.26 -10.01
CA PRO A 390 2.63 -15.34 -9.01
C PRO A 390 1.12 -15.11 -9.16
N LEU A 391 0.52 -15.40 -10.33
CA LEU A 391 -0.94 -15.30 -10.52
C LEU A 391 -1.69 -16.52 -9.96
N VAL A 392 -1.00 -17.65 -9.79
CA VAL A 392 -1.55 -18.88 -9.18
C VAL A 392 -1.14 -19.03 -7.71
N ASN A 393 -0.84 -17.91 -7.04
CA ASN A 393 -0.52 -17.82 -5.61
C ASN A 393 0.76 -18.57 -5.15
N ILE A 394 1.68 -18.90 -6.06
CA ILE A 394 3.03 -19.39 -5.66
C ILE A 394 3.90 -18.22 -5.16
N SER A 395 3.60 -17.02 -5.64
CA SER A 395 4.15 -15.74 -5.20
C SER A 395 3.07 -14.67 -5.43
N VAL A 396 3.40 -13.39 -5.29
CA VAL A 396 2.47 -12.29 -5.55
C VAL A 396 3.16 -11.12 -6.25
N TYR A 397 2.37 -10.29 -6.93
CA TYR A 397 2.86 -9.04 -7.52
C TYR A 397 2.59 -7.82 -6.64
N ASP A 398 1.48 -7.79 -5.93
CA ASP A 398 1.00 -6.67 -5.09
C ASP A 398 1.73 -6.51 -3.74
N GLY A 399 2.71 -7.36 -3.44
CA GLY A 399 3.54 -7.24 -2.23
C GLY A 399 4.33 -5.92 -2.15
N ASN A 400 4.52 -5.21 -3.27
CA ASN A 400 5.16 -3.91 -3.29
C ASN A 400 4.58 -2.89 -4.26
N THR A 401 5.00 -1.63 -4.08
CA THR A 401 4.60 -0.46 -4.87
C THR A 401 5.24 -0.43 -6.27
N PHE A 402 5.88 -1.52 -6.69
CA PHE A 402 6.49 -1.71 -8.00
C PHE A 402 5.92 -2.91 -8.73
N CYS A 403 5.03 -3.72 -8.15
CA CYS A 403 4.47 -4.89 -8.84
C CYS A 403 5.49 -5.97 -9.24
N ILE A 404 6.53 -6.16 -8.43
CA ILE A 404 7.62 -7.12 -8.67
C ILE A 404 7.57 -8.24 -7.62
N PRO A 405 7.75 -9.52 -7.99
CA PRO A 405 7.75 -10.61 -7.01
C PRO A 405 9.13 -10.72 -6.34
N ILE A 406 9.43 -9.80 -5.42
CA ILE A 406 10.70 -9.74 -4.67
C ILE A 406 10.51 -9.63 -3.15
N ARG A 407 9.27 -9.41 -2.68
CA ARG A 407 9.01 -9.30 -1.24
C ARG A 407 8.47 -10.61 -0.67
N PRO A 408 9.09 -11.12 0.41
CA PRO A 408 8.53 -12.26 1.12
C PRO A 408 7.24 -11.83 1.84
N ILE A 409 6.20 -12.64 1.71
CA ILE A 409 4.99 -12.54 2.54
C ILE A 409 5.07 -13.68 3.56
N LYS A 410 4.90 -13.33 4.85
CA LYS A 410 5.00 -14.30 5.96
C LYS A 410 4.04 -15.49 5.79
N ASP A 411 2.90 -15.26 5.16
CA ASP A 411 1.85 -16.27 4.94
C ASP A 411 2.08 -17.15 3.70
N ILE A 412 3.04 -16.80 2.82
CA ILE A 412 3.32 -17.55 1.57
C ILE A 412 4.81 -17.91 1.51
N PRO A 413 5.25 -19.01 2.15
CA PRO A 413 6.67 -19.34 2.27
C PRO A 413 7.37 -19.56 0.92
N HIS A 414 6.65 -20.11 -0.07
CA HIS A 414 7.19 -20.35 -1.42
C HIS A 414 7.49 -19.07 -2.22
N SER A 415 6.96 -17.91 -1.81
CA SER A 415 7.24 -16.62 -2.46
C SER A 415 8.72 -16.24 -2.41
N TYR A 416 9.40 -16.64 -1.32
CA TYR A 416 10.82 -16.43 -1.09
C TYR A 416 11.68 -17.30 -2.02
N GLU A 417 11.33 -18.58 -2.15
CA GLU A 417 12.06 -19.56 -2.96
C GLU A 417 12.05 -19.20 -4.46
N LEU A 418 10.90 -18.76 -4.98
CA LEU A 418 10.79 -18.34 -6.38
C LEU A 418 11.67 -17.13 -6.68
N SER A 419 11.64 -16.11 -5.83
CA SER A 419 12.38 -14.85 -6.02
C SER A 419 13.89 -15.08 -5.98
N ILE A 420 14.36 -15.93 -5.06
CA ILE A 420 15.76 -16.36 -4.97
C ILE A 420 16.14 -17.19 -6.20
N GLY A 421 15.31 -18.16 -6.57
CA GLY A 421 15.52 -19.03 -7.71
C GLY A 421 15.68 -18.24 -9.01
N LEU A 422 14.81 -17.25 -9.25
CA LEU A 422 14.89 -16.37 -10.42
C LEU A 422 16.15 -15.51 -10.42
N SER A 423 16.53 -14.98 -9.26
CA SER A 423 17.73 -14.16 -9.12
C SER A 423 19.00 -14.98 -9.39
N LEU A 424 19.10 -16.16 -8.77
CA LEU A 424 20.22 -17.09 -8.96
C LEU A 424 20.28 -17.59 -10.41
N TRP A 425 19.14 -17.96 -11.00
CA TRP A 425 19.05 -18.38 -12.39
C TRP A 425 19.56 -17.28 -13.34
N GLY A 426 19.14 -16.02 -13.13
CA GLY A 426 19.62 -14.88 -13.91
C GLY A 426 21.13 -14.70 -13.79
N ILE A 427 21.67 -14.76 -12.57
CA ILE A 427 23.12 -14.67 -12.29
C ILE A 427 23.87 -15.76 -13.07
N VAL A 428 23.48 -17.04 -12.90
CA VAL A 428 24.13 -18.19 -13.55
C VAL A 428 24.15 -18.01 -15.06
N LEU A 429 23.01 -17.66 -15.66
CA LEU A 429 22.90 -17.43 -17.10
C LEU A 429 23.88 -16.35 -17.59
N TYR A 430 23.98 -15.23 -16.89
CA TYR A 430 24.92 -14.19 -17.28
C TYR A 430 26.38 -14.62 -17.12
N PHE A 431 26.73 -15.34 -16.06
CA PHE A 431 28.07 -15.91 -15.89
C PHE A 431 28.42 -16.87 -17.04
N THR A 432 27.47 -17.65 -17.57
CA THR A 432 27.71 -18.52 -18.73
C THR A 432 28.08 -17.77 -20.01
N THR A 433 27.77 -16.47 -20.12
CA THR A 433 28.11 -15.68 -21.31
C THR A 433 29.57 -15.24 -21.35
N ILE A 434 30.21 -15.13 -20.18
CA ILE A 434 31.59 -14.61 -20.03
C ILE A 434 32.61 -15.42 -20.85
N PRO A 435 32.63 -16.78 -20.83
CA PRO A 435 33.56 -17.57 -21.64
C PRO A 435 33.41 -17.34 -23.15
N PHE A 436 32.17 -17.18 -23.65
CA PHE A 436 31.93 -16.90 -25.07
C PHE A 436 32.57 -15.58 -25.47
N TYR A 437 32.44 -14.53 -24.64
CA TYR A 437 33.06 -13.23 -24.90
C TYR A 437 34.58 -13.27 -24.85
N ILE A 438 35.16 -13.97 -23.87
CA ILE A 438 36.62 -14.14 -23.78
C ILE A 438 37.14 -14.81 -25.06
N ARG A 439 36.46 -15.83 -25.56
CA ARG A 439 36.84 -16.50 -26.81
C ARG A 439 36.67 -15.60 -28.03
N VAL A 440 35.55 -14.88 -28.18
CA VAL A 440 35.37 -13.90 -29.27
C VAL A 440 36.51 -12.89 -29.27
N PHE A 441 36.82 -12.31 -28.12
CA PHE A 441 37.87 -11.29 -28.00
C PHE A 441 39.26 -11.84 -28.35
N LYS A 442 39.61 -13.03 -27.83
CA LYS A 442 40.87 -13.70 -28.17
C LYS A 442 40.98 -13.98 -29.66
N THR A 443 39.91 -14.46 -30.28
CA THR A 443 39.88 -14.74 -31.73
C THR A 443 40.08 -13.47 -32.55
N VAL A 444 39.33 -12.39 -32.28
CA VAL A 444 39.49 -11.14 -33.05
C VAL A 444 40.89 -10.55 -32.87
N LYS A 445 41.45 -10.59 -31.66
CA LYS A 445 42.83 -10.12 -31.42
C LYS A 445 43.87 -10.96 -32.18
N LYS A 446 43.69 -12.28 -32.27
CA LYS A 446 44.56 -13.18 -33.02
C LYS A 446 44.48 -12.93 -34.52
N THR A 447 43.27 -12.79 -35.07
CA THR A 447 43.06 -12.53 -36.50
C THR A 447 43.56 -11.15 -36.91
N GLY A 448 43.34 -10.12 -36.08
CA GLY A 448 43.82 -8.76 -36.35
C GLY A 448 45.36 -8.64 -36.38
N LYS A 449 46.07 -9.43 -35.57
CA LYS A 449 47.55 -9.51 -35.63
C LYS A 449 48.05 -10.15 -36.93
N LYS A 450 47.35 -11.18 -37.43
CA LYS A 450 47.72 -11.89 -38.67
C LYS A 450 47.40 -11.09 -39.94
N ALA A 451 46.36 -10.26 -39.91
CA ALA A 451 45.91 -9.49 -41.07
C ALA A 451 46.62 -8.13 -41.23
N GLY A 452 47.46 -7.70 -40.29
CA GLY A 452 48.16 -6.40 -40.35
C GLY A 452 47.26 -5.15 -40.23
N ILE A 453 45.95 -5.33 -40.05
CA ILE A 453 44.95 -4.26 -40.08
C ILE A 453 44.65 -3.77 -38.65
N LYS A 454 45.17 -2.59 -38.26
CA LYS A 454 44.89 -1.92 -36.96
C LYS A 454 43.39 -1.62 -36.72
N ARG A 455 42.54 -1.69 -37.75
CA ARG A 455 41.14 -1.24 -37.74
C ARG A 455 40.17 -2.26 -37.08
N ASP A 456 40.52 -3.55 -37.02
CA ASP A 456 39.63 -4.61 -36.52
C ASP A 456 39.67 -4.80 -34.99
N GLY A 457 40.80 -4.50 -34.34
CA GLY A 457 40.92 -4.54 -32.88
C GLY A 457 40.06 -3.49 -32.17
N THR A 458 39.80 -2.35 -32.83
CA THR A 458 38.93 -1.28 -32.32
C THR A 458 37.45 -1.66 -32.42
N LEU A 459 37.06 -2.41 -33.46
CA LEU A 459 35.70 -2.94 -33.62
C LEU A 459 35.38 -3.97 -32.53
N ALA A 460 36.26 -4.93 -32.26
CA ALA A 460 36.08 -5.89 -31.16
C ALA A 460 36.05 -5.24 -29.78
N ARG A 461 36.89 -4.23 -29.51
CA ARG A 461 36.87 -3.47 -28.24
C ARG A 461 35.54 -2.73 -28.05
N ARG A 462 35.00 -2.15 -29.13
CA ARG A 462 33.69 -1.50 -29.16
C ARG A 462 32.51 -2.46 -29.07
N ILE A 463 32.67 -3.74 -29.39
CA ILE A 463 31.66 -4.80 -29.20
C ILE A 463 31.74 -5.33 -27.76
N GLY A 464 32.95 -5.52 -27.22
CA GLY A 464 33.16 -5.94 -25.83
C GLY A 464 32.67 -4.92 -24.80
N ALA A 465 32.94 -3.63 -24.99
CA ALA A 465 32.45 -2.57 -24.09
C ALA A 465 30.91 -2.45 -24.10
N LEU A 466 30.30 -2.67 -25.26
CA LEU A 466 28.86 -2.61 -25.49
C LEU A 466 28.11 -3.76 -24.79
N VAL A 467 28.72 -4.94 -24.79
CA VAL A 467 28.26 -6.12 -24.06
C VAL A 467 28.40 -5.94 -22.55
N LEU A 468 29.56 -5.42 -22.10
CA LEU A 468 29.82 -5.22 -20.68
C LEU A 468 28.83 -4.21 -20.08
N SER A 469 28.51 -3.13 -20.79
CA SER A 469 27.51 -2.17 -20.33
C SER A 469 26.12 -2.79 -20.22
N ASN A 470 25.69 -3.61 -21.20
CA ASN A 470 24.38 -4.29 -21.16
C ASN A 470 24.33 -5.35 -20.03
N MET A 471 25.42 -6.10 -19.82
CA MET A 471 25.50 -7.05 -18.70
C MET A 471 25.45 -6.36 -17.34
N ILE A 472 26.09 -5.21 -17.16
CA ILE A 472 26.11 -4.51 -15.87
C ILE A 472 24.70 -4.04 -15.47
N PHE A 473 23.95 -3.44 -16.39
CA PHE A 473 22.60 -2.93 -16.09
C PHE A 473 21.59 -4.03 -15.77
N PHE A 474 21.77 -5.26 -16.25
CA PHE A 474 20.97 -6.42 -15.85
C PHE A 474 21.51 -7.12 -14.61
N LEU A 475 22.82 -7.31 -14.51
CA LEU A 475 23.43 -8.10 -13.43
C LEU A 475 23.36 -7.37 -12.09
N VAL A 476 23.53 -6.05 -12.08
CA VAL A 476 23.52 -5.25 -10.84
C VAL A 476 22.17 -5.36 -10.10
N PRO A 477 21.00 -5.12 -10.72
CA PRO A 477 19.70 -5.31 -10.07
C PRO A 477 19.48 -6.74 -9.57
N ILE A 478 19.89 -7.74 -10.34
CA ILE A 478 19.69 -9.15 -9.99
C ILE A 478 20.57 -9.56 -8.80
N VAL A 479 21.82 -9.10 -8.76
CA VAL A 479 22.73 -9.34 -7.62
C VAL A 479 22.22 -8.62 -6.37
N ILE A 480 21.75 -7.38 -6.50
CA ILE A 480 21.12 -6.64 -5.39
C ILE A 480 19.91 -7.42 -4.86
N ALA A 481 19.02 -7.90 -5.75
CA ALA A 481 17.87 -8.72 -5.37
C ALA A 481 18.28 -10.01 -4.64
N PHE A 482 19.29 -10.71 -5.15
CA PHE A 482 19.80 -11.92 -4.54
C PHE A 482 20.38 -11.67 -3.14
N LEU A 483 21.24 -10.65 -2.99
CA LEU A 483 21.82 -10.28 -1.70
C LEU A 483 20.73 -9.83 -0.72
N TRP A 484 19.77 -9.03 -1.18
CA TRP A 484 18.63 -8.59 -0.38
C TRP A 484 17.81 -9.75 0.20
N LEU A 485 17.58 -10.78 -0.62
CA LEU A 485 16.79 -11.94 -0.22
C LEU A 485 17.58 -12.86 0.71
N THR A 486 18.88 -13.06 0.48
CA THR A 486 19.68 -14.09 1.17
C THR A 486 20.41 -13.62 2.42
N THR A 487 20.55 -12.31 2.62
CA THR A 487 21.34 -11.74 3.73
C THR A 487 20.48 -10.93 4.70
N ASN A 488 21.00 -10.70 5.91
CA ASN A 488 20.33 -9.87 6.91
C ASN A 488 20.60 -8.35 6.76
N ILE A 489 20.90 -7.88 5.54
CA ILE A 489 21.17 -6.46 5.23
C ILE A 489 19.97 -5.57 5.61
N GLN A 490 18.78 -6.16 5.73
CA GLN A 490 17.54 -5.48 6.13
C GLN A 490 17.61 -4.82 7.51
N GLU A 491 18.40 -5.37 8.43
CA GLU A 491 18.54 -4.86 9.80
C GLU A 491 19.53 -3.69 9.91
N VAL A 492 20.49 -3.60 8.97
CA VAL A 492 21.59 -2.63 9.03
C VAL A 492 21.27 -1.33 8.27
N MET A 493 20.30 -1.38 7.35
CA MET A 493 20.01 -0.30 6.41
C MET A 493 18.77 0.52 6.80
N SER A 494 18.84 1.84 6.60
CA SER A 494 17.68 2.71 6.83
C SER A 494 16.50 2.35 5.91
N PRO A 495 15.24 2.55 6.34
CA PRO A 495 14.05 2.22 5.55
C PRO A 495 14.04 2.88 4.17
N GLN A 496 14.50 4.14 4.06
CA GLN A 496 14.54 4.84 2.77
C GLN A 496 15.52 4.15 1.81
N SER A 497 16.74 3.85 2.28
CA SER A 497 17.76 3.20 1.46
C SER A 497 17.32 1.81 1.00
N ARG A 498 16.57 1.10 1.84
CA ARG A 498 15.97 -0.22 1.52
C ARG A 498 15.01 -0.14 0.32
N GLU A 499 14.07 0.80 0.31
CA GLU A 499 13.14 0.98 -0.82
C GLU A 499 13.84 1.45 -2.09
N ILE A 500 14.78 2.40 -1.97
CA ILE A 500 15.54 2.91 -3.11
C ILE A 500 16.33 1.77 -3.77
N LEU A 501 17.00 0.94 -2.96
CA LEU A 501 17.86 -0.14 -3.43
C LEU A 501 17.07 -1.27 -4.11
N THR A 502 15.88 -1.59 -3.61
CA THR A 502 15.08 -2.75 -4.06
C THR A 502 14.00 -2.40 -5.09
N GLY A 503 13.59 -1.13 -5.18
CA GLY A 503 12.55 -0.68 -6.10
C GLY A 503 13.04 0.34 -7.11
N VAL A 504 13.47 1.52 -6.64
CA VAL A 504 13.81 2.66 -7.50
C VAL A 504 15.01 2.36 -8.40
N LEU A 505 16.13 1.93 -7.81
CA LEU A 505 17.38 1.68 -8.53
C LEU A 505 17.23 0.58 -9.61
N PRO A 506 16.66 -0.60 -9.32
CA PRO A 506 16.37 -1.61 -10.34
C PRO A 506 15.52 -1.07 -11.48
N THR A 507 14.45 -0.33 -11.17
CA THR A 507 13.55 0.26 -12.18
C THR A 507 14.33 1.15 -13.14
N VAL A 508 15.14 2.06 -12.60
CA VAL A 508 15.97 2.98 -13.40
C VAL A 508 16.99 2.21 -14.24
N LEU A 509 17.68 1.21 -13.68
CA LEU A 509 18.68 0.42 -14.41
C LEU A 509 18.05 -0.38 -15.57
N PHE A 510 16.86 -0.95 -15.38
CA PHE A 510 16.12 -1.63 -16.46
C PHE A 510 15.63 -0.66 -17.55
N SER A 511 15.21 0.56 -17.19
CA SER A 511 14.85 1.60 -18.14
C SER A 511 16.05 2.07 -18.97
N PHE A 512 17.20 2.33 -18.33
CA PHE A 512 18.44 2.68 -19.03
C PHE A 512 18.89 1.57 -19.97
N ASN A 513 18.78 0.33 -19.53
CA ASN A 513 19.08 -0.82 -20.38
C ASN A 513 18.20 -0.84 -21.64
N SER A 514 16.88 -0.68 -21.46
CA SER A 514 15.89 -0.64 -22.55
C SER A 514 16.14 0.53 -23.51
N LEU A 515 16.62 1.67 -23.02
CA LEU A 515 17.01 2.84 -23.82
C LEU A 515 18.25 2.56 -24.69
N ILE A 516 19.26 1.92 -24.09
CA ILE A 516 20.57 1.73 -24.70
C ILE A 516 20.55 0.62 -25.76
N ASN A 517 19.76 -0.44 -25.57
CA ASN A 517 19.74 -1.62 -26.46
C ASN A 517 19.53 -1.30 -27.96
N PRO A 518 18.52 -0.51 -28.37
CA PRO A 518 18.38 -0.08 -29.76
C PRO A 518 19.63 0.58 -30.34
N LEU A 519 20.28 1.46 -29.57
CA LEU A 519 21.46 2.21 -29.98
C LEU A 519 22.66 1.28 -30.21
N LEU A 520 22.78 0.28 -29.36
CA LEU A 520 23.87 -0.69 -29.39
C LEU A 520 23.71 -1.72 -30.52
N TYR A 521 22.53 -2.31 -30.68
CA TYR A 521 22.32 -3.46 -31.58
C TYR A 521 21.74 -3.06 -32.94
N ALA A 522 20.77 -2.16 -33.00
CA ALA A 522 20.08 -1.80 -34.25
C ALA A 522 20.76 -0.63 -34.97
N PHE A 523 20.89 0.53 -34.32
CA PHE A 523 21.40 1.76 -34.96
C PHE A 523 22.88 1.69 -35.35
N ARG A 524 23.65 0.73 -34.81
CA ARG A 524 24.99 0.42 -35.32
C ARG A 524 25.00 -0.28 -36.67
N THR A 525 23.93 -0.97 -37.03
CA THR A 525 23.87 -1.76 -38.27
C THR A 525 23.62 -0.84 -39.46
N GLU A 526 24.55 -0.80 -40.42
CA GLU A 526 24.44 0.09 -41.58
C GLU A 526 23.16 -0.16 -42.41
N LYS A 527 22.80 -1.44 -42.61
CA LYS A 527 21.55 -1.84 -43.27
C LYS A 527 20.32 -1.28 -42.57
N PHE A 528 20.35 -1.22 -41.24
CA PHE A 528 19.25 -0.66 -40.45
C PHE A 528 19.18 0.86 -40.62
N ARG A 529 20.29 1.58 -40.47
CA ARG A 529 20.34 3.04 -40.68
C ARG A 529 19.86 3.47 -42.07
N LYS A 530 20.26 2.74 -43.11
CA LYS A 530 19.79 2.97 -44.48
C LYS A 530 18.27 2.77 -44.59
N ALA A 531 17.72 1.71 -44.00
CA ALA A 531 16.28 1.45 -44.00
C ALA A 531 15.49 2.51 -43.23
N VAL A 532 16.01 3.00 -42.09
CA VAL A 532 15.42 4.12 -41.33
C VAL A 532 15.41 5.37 -42.19
N LYS A 533 16.56 5.76 -42.78
CA LYS A 533 16.67 6.95 -43.62
C LYS A 533 15.65 6.95 -44.76
N ILE A 534 15.56 5.84 -45.51
CA ILE A 534 14.58 5.69 -46.60
C ILE A 534 13.14 5.90 -46.10
N LYS A 535 12.79 5.36 -44.94
CA LYS A 535 11.44 5.49 -44.38
C LYS A 535 11.14 6.90 -43.89
N VAL A 536 12.11 7.55 -43.24
CA VAL A 536 12.00 8.94 -42.81
C VAL A 536 11.84 9.86 -44.02
N ASP A 537 12.68 9.69 -45.04
CA ASP A 537 12.62 10.47 -46.29
C ASP A 537 11.25 10.30 -46.97
N TYR A 538 10.70 9.08 -47.01
CA TYR A 538 9.36 8.82 -47.55
C TYR A 538 8.24 9.53 -46.76
N ILE A 539 8.33 9.54 -45.42
CA ILE A 539 7.36 10.24 -44.57
C ILE A 539 7.44 11.75 -44.78
N CYS A 540 8.66 12.31 -44.85
CA CYS A 540 8.89 13.74 -45.10
C CYS A 540 8.38 14.16 -46.48
N LEU A 541 8.65 13.37 -47.53
CA LEU A 541 8.15 13.61 -48.89
C LEU A 541 6.63 13.52 -48.97
N ARG A 542 6.00 12.58 -48.26
CA ARG A 542 4.53 12.49 -48.17
C ARG A 542 3.92 13.71 -47.47
N LYS A 543 4.58 14.23 -46.43
CA LYS A 543 4.14 15.44 -45.73
C LYS A 543 4.25 16.68 -46.63
N GLY A 544 5.32 16.79 -47.42
CA GLY A 544 5.50 17.85 -48.44
C GLY A 544 4.49 17.78 -49.61
N ARG A 545 4.07 16.56 -50.00
CA ARG A 545 3.00 16.36 -50.98
C ARG A 545 1.60 16.69 -50.44
N SER A 546 1.36 16.43 -49.16
CA SER A 546 0.09 16.77 -48.50
C SER A 546 -0.05 18.28 -48.26
N SER A 547 1.04 18.98 -47.97
CA SER A 547 1.04 20.45 -47.81
C SER A 547 0.98 21.20 -49.14
N SER A 548 1.45 20.60 -50.25
CA SER A 548 1.31 21.18 -51.60
C SER A 548 -0.08 20.92 -52.22
N LEU A 549 -0.79 19.87 -51.80
CA LEU A 549 -2.20 19.68 -52.18
C LEU A 549 -3.15 20.64 -51.45
N THR A 550 -2.86 21.01 -50.19
CA THR A 550 -3.64 22.04 -49.49
C THR A 550 -3.35 23.46 -49.98
N SER A 551 -2.13 23.75 -50.47
CA SER A 551 -1.87 25.05 -51.12
C SER A 551 -2.41 25.15 -52.55
N SER A 552 -2.60 24.03 -53.28
CA SER A 552 -3.17 24.05 -54.63
C SER A 552 -4.70 24.14 -54.67
N LEU A 553 -5.40 23.87 -53.55
CA LEU A 553 -6.84 24.09 -53.42
C LEU A 553 -7.25 25.49 -52.94
N SER A 554 -6.31 26.33 -52.49
CA SER A 554 -6.59 27.70 -52.04
C SER A 554 -6.20 28.79 -53.06
N GLY A 555 -5.64 28.42 -54.21
CA GLY A 555 -5.00 29.35 -55.16
C GLY A 555 -5.67 29.53 -56.52
N LYS A 556 -6.94 29.13 -56.69
CA LYS A 556 -7.71 29.36 -57.93
C LYS A 556 -8.76 30.46 -57.72
N LEU A 557 -8.33 31.69 -57.51
CA LEU A 557 -9.09 32.94 -57.70
C LEU A 557 -8.19 34.15 -57.49
N ARG A 558 -7.39 34.52 -58.51
CA ARG A 558 -7.11 35.90 -58.96
C ARG A 558 -6.08 35.91 -60.08
N GLY A 559 -6.36 36.75 -61.09
CA GLY A 559 -5.63 36.89 -62.35
C GLY A 559 -4.26 37.57 -62.24
N PRO A 560 -3.63 37.88 -63.39
CA PRO A 560 -2.19 38.01 -63.52
C PRO A 560 -1.71 39.45 -63.32
N THR A 561 -0.55 39.61 -62.67
CA THR A 561 0.33 40.76 -62.87
C THR A 561 1.80 40.38 -62.75
N VAL A 562 2.54 40.91 -63.71
CA VAL A 562 3.98 40.83 -64.02
C VAL A 562 4.87 41.28 -62.85
N SER A 563 5.99 40.58 -62.60
CA SER A 563 7.37 41.11 -62.67
C SER A 563 8.40 40.21 -61.97
N SER A 564 9.62 40.30 -62.51
CA SER A 564 10.84 39.52 -62.30
C SER A 564 11.45 39.56 -60.89
N ASN A 565 12.08 38.47 -60.43
CA ASN A 565 13.54 38.27 -60.56
C ASN A 565 14.05 37.01 -59.83
N ASN A 566 14.86 36.26 -60.58
CA ASN A 566 15.95 35.32 -60.27
C ASN A 566 16.27 34.89 -58.83
N GLY A 567 16.48 33.57 -58.70
CA GLY A 567 17.15 32.90 -57.58
C GLY A 567 17.32 31.42 -57.88
N ASP A 568 18.27 31.13 -58.76
CA ASP A 568 18.68 29.82 -59.29
C ASP A 568 19.11 28.81 -58.20
N CYS A 569 18.75 27.54 -58.41
CA CYS A 569 19.47 26.34 -57.95
C CYS A 569 18.77 25.07 -58.48
N SER A 570 19.12 24.66 -59.70
CA SER A 570 19.05 23.24 -60.10
C SER A 570 20.26 22.46 -59.56
N PRO A 571 20.13 21.14 -59.37
CA PRO A 571 21.02 20.29 -60.14
C PRO A 571 20.31 19.12 -60.86
N ASP A 572 20.71 19.01 -62.12
CA ASP A 572 20.70 17.90 -63.07
C ASP A 572 20.05 16.56 -62.68
N SER A 573 18.94 16.28 -63.37
CA SER A 573 18.45 14.95 -63.66
C SER A 573 19.10 14.42 -64.95
N ARG A 574 20.32 13.87 -64.89
CA ARG A 574 20.88 13.08 -66.01
C ARG A 574 22.08 12.20 -65.62
N HIS A 575 21.88 11.24 -64.72
CA HIS A 575 22.63 9.96 -64.68
C HIS A 575 22.12 9.10 -63.51
N LEU A 576 21.12 8.23 -63.75
CA LEU A 576 20.93 6.99 -62.98
C LEU A 576 19.86 6.12 -63.66
N ARG A 577 20.09 5.78 -64.93
CA ARG A 577 19.28 4.77 -65.65
C ARG A 577 20.17 3.82 -66.44
N SER A 578 21.18 3.28 -65.78
CA SER A 578 21.93 2.09 -66.16
C SER A 578 22.61 1.59 -64.88
N GLU A 579 22.64 0.28 -64.63
CA GLU A 579 23.08 -0.41 -63.39
C GLU A 579 21.96 -0.99 -62.50
N LEU A 580 20.82 -1.34 -63.10
CA LEU A 580 19.82 -2.23 -62.47
C LEU A 580 19.55 -3.44 -63.39
N SER A 581 20.63 -4.11 -63.78
CA SER A 581 20.57 -5.39 -64.51
C SER A 581 21.91 -6.13 -64.41
N LEU A 582 22.26 -6.66 -63.23
CA LEU A 582 23.24 -7.76 -63.05
C LEU A 582 23.31 -8.19 -61.57
N ALA A 583 22.39 -9.07 -61.16
CA ALA A 583 22.54 -9.92 -59.98
C ALA A 583 21.49 -11.06 -60.04
N LYS A 584 21.58 -11.88 -61.07
CA LYS A 584 21.16 -13.28 -61.04
C LYS A 584 22.41 -14.10 -61.41
N ILE A 585 23.05 -14.65 -60.39
CA ILE A 585 23.65 -15.99 -60.25
C ILE A 585 24.15 -16.06 -58.80
#